data_AF-A0A1G4IZ24-F1
#
_entry.id   AF-A0A1G4IZ24-F1
#
_cell.length_a   1.000
_cell.length_b   1.000
_cell.length_c   1.000
_cell.angle_alpha   90.00
_cell.angle_beta   90.00
_cell.angle_gamma   90.00
#
_symmetry.space_group_name_H-M   'P 1'
#
loop_
_entity.id
_entity.type
_entity.pdbx_description
1 polymer ?
#
loop_
_entity_poly.entity_id
_entity_poly.type
_entity_poly.pdbx_seq_one_letter_code
_entity_poly.pdbx_strand_id
1 'polypeptide(L)'
;MSAAVRGAALQLVKHLEKLPEERLKHIVSLKESQLERFKAVAGLKAGSQNAQQKPSLQEIKDIINRTSGPLGMPKDVLRKVQDALPQENLTVEAIQEQNQSLGHILNNKYRDYYSTGDKLLKPQGNPQYYQRLMDEIEGKKKETFWSAMRTVVLGK
;
A
#
# COMPACT_ATOMS: atom_id res chain seq x y z
N MET A 1 15.78 13.95 14.89
CA MET A 1 15.18 12.60 15.03
C MET A 1 15.96 11.78 16.05
N SER A 2 15.27 11.11 16.98
CA SER A 2 15.92 10.34 18.04
C SER A 2 16.62 9.09 17.48
N ALA A 3 17.64 8.59 18.18
CA ALA A 3 18.31 7.34 17.80
C ALA A 3 17.34 6.14 17.84
N ALA A 4 16.39 6.15 18.77
CA ALA A 4 15.37 5.11 18.90
C ALA A 4 14.43 5.06 17.67
N VAL A 5 13.97 6.21 17.18
CA VAL A 5 13.14 6.30 15.96
C VAL A 5 13.89 5.75 14.75
N ARG A 6 15.17 6.10 14.61
CA ARG A 6 16.02 5.58 13.53
C ARG A 6 16.20 4.06 13.61
N GLY A 7 16.45 3.54 14.81
CA GLY A 7 16.57 2.09 15.04
C GLY A 7 15.30 1.32 14.68
N ALA A 8 14.14 1.83 15.11
CA ALA A 8 12.84 1.24 14.79
C ALA A 8 12.53 1.30 13.28
N ALA A 9 12.87 2.41 12.62
CA ALA A 9 12.72 2.56 11.18
C ALA A 9 13.63 1.63 10.38
N LEU A 10 14.86 1.37 10.85
CA LEU A 10 15.75 0.38 10.22
C LEU A 10 15.16 -1.04 10.26
N GLN A 11 14.55 -1.42 11.38
CA GLN A 11 13.86 -2.71 11.47
C GLN A 11 12.68 -2.77 10.49
N LEU A 12 11.94 -1.67 10.36
CA LEU A 12 10.79 -1.57 9.45
C LEU A 12 11.22 -1.71 7.99
N VAL A 13 12.30 -1.03 7.59
CA VAL A 13 12.89 -1.16 6.25
C VAL A 13 13.27 -2.62 5.96
N LYS A 14 13.91 -3.31 6.91
CA LYS A 14 14.26 -4.74 6.75
C LYS A 14 13.04 -5.64 6.56
N HIS A 15 11.92 -5.34 7.21
CA HIS A 15 10.67 -6.09 7.02
C HIS A 15 10.05 -5.79 5.65
N LEU A 16 10.00 -4.52 5.25
CA LEU A 16 9.47 -4.08 3.97
C LEU A 16 10.25 -4.69 2.79
N GLU A 17 11.57 -4.81 2.89
CA GLU A 17 12.40 -5.43 1.85
C GLU A 17 12.03 -6.89 1.56
N LYS A 18 11.56 -7.63 2.58
CA LYS A 18 11.11 -9.03 2.46
C LYS A 18 9.75 -9.19 1.78
N LEU A 19 8.96 -8.13 1.64
CA LEU A 19 7.65 -8.23 0.98
C LEU A 19 7.83 -8.57 -0.51
N PRO A 20 6.96 -9.41 -1.10
CA PRO A 20 6.95 -9.60 -2.54
C PRO A 20 6.52 -8.31 -3.26
N GLU A 21 6.82 -8.20 -4.56
CA GLU A 21 6.29 -7.12 -5.38
C GLU A 21 4.76 -7.24 -5.51
N GLU A 22 4.06 -6.11 -5.66
CA GLU A 22 2.62 -6.18 -5.91
C GLU A 22 2.33 -6.79 -7.27
N ARG A 23 1.29 -7.64 -7.31
CA ARG A 23 0.78 -8.25 -8.55
C ARG A 23 0.14 -7.22 -9.49
N LEU A 24 -0.21 -6.05 -8.97
CA LEU A 24 -1.05 -5.04 -9.60
C LEU A 24 -0.33 -3.69 -9.56
N LYS A 25 0.48 -3.42 -10.60
CA LYS A 25 1.32 -2.22 -10.71
C LYS A 25 0.63 -1.15 -11.57
N HIS A 26 -0.37 -0.43 -11.05
CA HIS A 26 -1.06 0.58 -11.88
C HIS A 26 -0.60 2.02 -11.63
N ILE A 27 -0.17 2.40 -10.41
CA ILE A 27 0.16 3.81 -10.12
C ILE A 27 1.28 3.98 -9.09
N VAL A 28 1.24 3.27 -7.96
CA VAL A 28 2.27 3.34 -6.90
C VAL A 28 2.38 1.97 -6.23
N SER A 29 3.61 1.48 -6.04
CA SER A 29 3.89 0.33 -5.19
C SER A 29 3.84 0.75 -3.73
N LEU A 30 3.08 0.03 -2.91
CA LEU A 30 3.11 0.19 -1.46
C LEU A 30 4.52 -0.09 -0.95
N LYS A 31 5.15 -1.18 -1.39
CA LYS A 31 6.50 -1.56 -0.97
C LYS A 31 7.48 -0.44 -1.24
N GLU A 32 7.52 0.07 -2.46
CA GLU A 32 8.46 1.12 -2.86
C GLU A 32 8.19 2.43 -2.11
N SER A 33 6.92 2.84 -2.01
CA SER A 33 6.52 4.08 -1.32
C SER A 33 6.90 4.05 0.16
N GLN A 34 6.67 2.92 0.84
CA GLN A 34 7.03 2.78 2.25
C GLN A 34 8.55 2.67 2.44
N LEU A 35 9.26 2.01 1.53
CA LEU A 35 10.72 1.96 1.58
C LEU A 35 11.35 3.34 1.40
N GLU A 36 10.88 4.13 0.44
CA GLU A 36 11.35 5.49 0.22
C GLU A 36 11.14 6.35 1.48
N ARG A 37 9.93 6.29 2.03
CA ARG A 37 9.55 7.00 3.25
C ARG A 37 10.43 6.64 4.44
N PHE A 38 10.54 5.34 4.76
CA PHE A 38 11.24 4.92 5.98
C PHE A 38 12.76 4.83 5.84
N LYS A 39 13.31 4.76 4.61
CA LYS A 39 14.76 4.95 4.39
C LYS A 39 15.19 6.35 4.79
N ALA A 40 14.43 7.38 4.42
CA ALA A 40 14.70 8.76 4.84
C ALA A 40 14.66 8.89 6.38
N VAL A 41 13.68 8.24 7.03
CA VAL A 41 13.56 8.22 8.50
C VAL A 41 14.72 7.49 9.17
N ALA A 42 15.17 6.38 8.57
CA ALA A 42 16.29 5.58 9.05
C ALA A 42 17.67 6.23 8.81
N GLY A 43 17.73 7.33 8.06
CA GLY A 43 18.99 7.96 7.65
C GLY A 43 19.72 7.20 6.54
N LEU A 44 19.01 6.33 5.81
CA LEU A 44 19.51 5.65 4.63
C LEU A 44 19.21 6.49 3.39
N LYS A 45 20.10 6.46 2.39
CA LYS A 45 19.83 7.09 1.09
C LYS A 45 18.69 6.33 0.41
N ALA A 46 17.60 7.01 0.08
CA ALA A 46 16.60 6.47 -0.82
C ALA A 46 17.26 6.21 -2.18
N GLY A 47 17.17 4.97 -2.67
CA GLY A 47 17.80 4.59 -3.94
C GLY A 47 17.07 5.25 -5.11
N SER A 48 17.75 6.13 -5.83
CA SER A 48 17.26 6.82 -7.04
C SER A 48 17.26 5.89 -8.27
N GLN A 49 16.62 4.73 -8.18
CA GLN A 49 16.53 3.82 -9.33
C GLN A 49 15.07 3.63 -9.72
N ASN A 50 14.69 4.32 -10.81
CA ASN A 50 13.47 4.16 -11.60
C ASN A 50 12.14 4.68 -11.02
N ALA A 51 12.09 5.95 -10.63
CA ALA A 51 10.84 6.70 -10.62
C ALA A 51 11.02 7.95 -11.48
N GLN A 52 10.20 8.11 -12.52
CA GLN A 52 10.00 9.41 -13.16
C GLN A 52 9.88 10.45 -12.04
N GLN A 53 10.81 11.40 -12.05
CA GLN A 53 10.99 12.44 -11.04
C GLN A 53 9.62 12.99 -10.63
N LYS A 54 9.09 12.53 -9.50
CA LYS A 54 8.07 13.30 -8.78
C LYS A 54 8.87 14.41 -8.11
N PRO A 55 8.70 15.66 -8.53
CA PRO A 55 9.46 16.75 -7.95
C PRO A 55 9.20 16.77 -6.45
N SER A 56 10.26 16.84 -5.67
CA SER A 56 10.18 17.01 -4.22
C SER A 56 9.31 18.24 -3.91
N LEU A 57 8.65 18.27 -2.73
CA LEU A 57 7.86 19.44 -2.33
C LEU A 57 8.68 20.75 -2.35
N GLN A 58 10.01 20.64 -2.26
CA GLN A 58 10.95 21.76 -2.38
C GLN A 58 11.15 22.17 -3.85
N GLU A 59 11.30 21.23 -4.77
CA GLU A 59 11.35 21.52 -6.21
C GLU A 59 10.02 22.05 -6.74
N ILE A 60 8.87 21.54 -6.25
CA ILE A 60 7.55 22.09 -6.57
C ILE A 60 7.45 23.54 -6.08
N LYS A 61 7.95 23.83 -4.87
CA LYS A 61 8.00 25.21 -4.35
C LYS A 61 8.90 26.11 -5.21
N ASP A 62 10.06 25.62 -5.63
CA ASP A 62 10.99 26.38 -6.47
C ASP A 62 10.47 26.58 -7.90
N ILE A 63 9.78 25.60 -8.47
CA ILE A 63 9.13 25.71 -9.78
C ILE A 63 7.99 26.72 -9.70
N ILE A 64 7.11 26.64 -8.69
CA ILE A 64 6.00 27.60 -8.48
C ILE A 64 6.54 29.03 -8.29
N ASN A 65 7.65 29.18 -7.57
CA ASN A 65 8.29 30.48 -7.37
C ASN A 65 9.00 31.01 -8.63
N ARG A 66 9.51 30.13 -9.50
CA ARG A 66 10.17 30.51 -10.77
C ARG A 66 9.19 30.71 -11.93
N THR A 67 8.04 30.04 -11.94
CA THR A 67 6.98 30.24 -12.94
C THR A 67 5.98 31.27 -12.42
N SER A 68 6.44 32.51 -12.28
CA SER A 68 5.59 33.67 -12.04
C SER A 68 4.73 33.99 -13.27
N GLY A 69 3.61 33.27 -13.40
CA GLY A 69 2.49 33.53 -14.31
C GLY A 69 1.15 33.24 -13.60
N PRO A 70 0.02 33.82 -14.04
CA PRO A 70 -1.15 34.18 -13.22
C PRO A 70 -1.98 33.03 -12.62
N LEU A 71 -1.51 31.78 -12.70
CA LEU A 71 -2.12 30.60 -12.07
C LEU A 71 -1.25 29.98 -10.96
N GLY A 72 -0.30 30.74 -10.41
CA GLY A 72 0.38 30.36 -9.18
C GLY A 72 -0.65 30.12 -8.07
N MET A 73 -0.75 28.87 -7.60
CA MET A 73 -1.66 28.51 -6.50
C MET A 73 -1.40 29.48 -5.33
N PRO A 74 -2.44 30.17 -4.82
CA PRO A 74 -2.27 31.15 -3.75
C PRO A 74 -1.51 30.51 -2.60
N LYS A 75 -0.58 31.23 -1.99
CA LYS A 75 0.15 30.75 -0.80
C LYS A 75 -0.80 30.23 0.28
N ASP A 76 -1.99 30.80 0.36
CA ASP A 76 -3.06 30.38 1.27
C ASP A 76 -3.66 29.01 0.92
N VAL A 77 -3.77 28.68 -0.36
CA VAL A 77 -4.20 27.35 -0.82
C VAL A 77 -3.12 26.32 -0.52
N LEU A 78 -1.85 26.63 -0.79
CA LEU A 78 -0.74 25.75 -0.45
C LEU A 78 -0.64 25.51 1.06
N ARG A 79 -0.88 26.54 1.87
CA ARG A 79 -0.89 26.45 3.33
C ARG A 79 -2.06 25.62 3.83
N LYS A 80 -3.27 25.84 3.31
CA LYS A 80 -4.44 24.99 3.60
C LYS A 80 -4.21 23.53 3.22
N VAL A 81 -3.55 23.25 2.09
CA VAL A 81 -3.18 21.89 1.70
C VAL A 81 -2.16 21.29 2.68
N GLN A 82 -1.12 22.05 3.05
CA GLN A 82 -0.11 21.63 4.02
C GLN A 82 -0.73 21.36 5.41
N ASP A 83 -1.71 22.17 5.82
CA ASP A 83 -2.41 22.08 7.11
C ASP A 83 -3.49 20.98 7.10
N ALA A 84 -4.10 20.70 5.94
CA ALA A 84 -5.06 19.61 5.76
C ALA A 84 -4.39 18.23 5.59
N LEU A 85 -3.10 18.20 5.26
CA LEU A 85 -2.34 16.96 5.27
C LEU A 85 -2.06 16.54 6.71
N PRO A 86 -2.44 15.32 7.13
CA PRO A 86 -2.15 14.85 8.47
C PRO A 86 -0.64 14.87 8.70
N GLN A 87 -0.20 15.65 9.69
CA GLN A 87 1.19 15.65 10.15
C GLN A 87 1.46 14.28 10.77
N GLU A 88 2.20 13.44 10.06
CA GLU A 88 2.51 12.10 10.54
C GLU A 88 3.49 12.20 11.70
N ASN A 89 2.98 11.97 12.91
CA ASN A 89 3.81 11.86 14.11
C ASN A 89 4.56 10.53 14.08
N LEU A 90 5.81 10.57 13.62
CA LEU A 90 6.73 9.41 13.62
C LEU A 90 7.26 9.17 15.04
N THR A 91 6.39 8.70 15.93
CA THR A 91 6.76 8.26 17.27
C THR A 91 7.39 6.88 17.23
N VAL A 92 8.13 6.51 18.27
CA VAL A 92 8.78 5.20 18.34
C VAL A 92 7.72 4.10 18.41
N GLU A 93 6.68 4.34 19.20
CA GLU A 93 5.56 3.43 19.44
C GLU A 93 4.83 3.12 18.14
N ALA A 94 4.50 4.15 17.36
CA ALA A 94 3.81 3.98 16.09
C ALA A 94 4.64 3.15 15.08
N ILE A 95 5.97 3.38 15.02
CA ILE A 95 6.85 2.61 14.14
C ILE A 95 7.00 1.16 14.64
N GLN A 96 6.97 0.94 15.95
CA GLN A 96 6.99 -0.40 16.53
C GLN A 96 5.70 -1.18 16.25
N GLU A 97 4.54 -0.55 16.36
CA GLU A 97 3.24 -1.16 15.97
C GLU A 97 3.22 -1.53 14.49
N GLN A 98 3.78 -0.68 13.63
CA GLN A 98 3.94 -0.98 12.21
C GLN A 98 4.87 -2.19 11.97
N ASN A 99 5.97 -2.30 12.73
CA ASN A 99 6.84 -3.47 12.68
C ASN A 99 6.10 -4.75 13.10
N GLN A 100 5.32 -4.69 14.17
CA GLN A 100 4.56 -5.84 14.67
C GLN A 100 3.50 -6.29 13.67
N SER A 101 2.73 -5.36 13.12
CA SER A 101 1.71 -5.65 12.11
C SER A 101 2.31 -6.23 10.84
N LEU A 102 3.40 -5.67 10.32
CA LEU A 102 4.14 -6.26 9.19
C LEU A 102 4.67 -7.65 9.52
N GLY A 103 5.19 -7.86 10.72
CA GLY A 103 5.60 -9.19 11.18
C GLY A 103 4.44 -10.19 11.17
N HIS A 104 3.25 -9.78 11.61
CA HIS A 104 2.05 -10.63 11.55
C HIS A 104 1.64 -10.97 10.11
N ILE A 105 1.74 -10.02 9.19
CA ILE A 105 1.43 -10.22 7.76
C ILE A 105 2.43 -11.19 7.13
N LEU A 106 3.73 -10.96 7.31
CA LEU A 106 4.80 -11.80 6.77
C LEU A 106 4.71 -13.25 7.26
N ASN A 107 4.37 -13.43 8.54
CA ASN A 107 4.23 -14.75 9.14
C ASN A 107 2.87 -15.39 8.90
N ASN A 108 1.97 -14.74 8.14
CA ASN A 108 0.60 -15.20 7.91
C ASN A 108 -0.17 -15.57 9.21
N LYS A 109 0.18 -14.96 10.34
CA LYS A 109 -0.28 -15.37 11.69
C LYS A 109 -1.81 -15.51 11.77
N TYR A 110 -2.54 -14.53 11.23
CA TYR A 110 -4.01 -14.52 11.28
C TYR A 110 -4.67 -15.44 10.27
N ARG A 111 -4.01 -15.70 9.12
CA ARG A 111 -4.49 -16.71 8.17
C ARG A 111 -4.46 -18.10 8.80
N ASP A 112 -3.37 -18.39 9.52
CA ASP A 112 -3.18 -19.70 10.14
C ASP A 112 -4.03 -19.83 11.41
N TYR A 113 -4.16 -18.76 12.20
CA TYR A 113 -4.99 -18.74 13.41
C TYR A 113 -6.50 -18.78 13.13
N TYR A 114 -6.96 -18.07 12.08
CA TYR A 114 -8.35 -18.06 11.64
C TYR A 114 -8.50 -18.77 10.31
N SER A 115 -8.08 -20.05 10.25
CA SER A 115 -8.26 -20.85 9.04
C SER A 115 -9.75 -20.88 8.67
N THR A 116 -10.04 -20.41 7.47
CA THR A 116 -11.41 -20.38 6.95
C THR A 116 -11.82 -21.81 6.65
N GLY A 117 -12.63 -22.39 7.55
CA GLY A 117 -13.14 -23.74 7.37
C GLY A 117 -13.99 -23.89 6.12
N ASP A 118 -14.19 -25.13 5.68
CA ASP A 118 -14.92 -25.47 4.45
C ASP A 118 -16.32 -24.86 4.38
N LYS A 119 -16.97 -24.57 5.51
CA LYS A 119 -18.29 -23.94 5.55
C LYS A 119 -18.29 -22.49 5.04
N LEU A 120 -17.19 -21.75 5.23
CA LEU A 120 -17.02 -20.39 4.73
C LEU A 120 -16.57 -20.39 3.27
N LEU A 121 -15.65 -21.29 2.92
CA LEU A 121 -15.13 -21.40 1.57
C LEU A 121 -16.13 -22.06 0.60
N LYS A 122 -16.96 -23.00 1.07
CA LYS A 122 -17.96 -23.72 0.27
C LYS A 122 -19.30 -23.63 0.97
N PRO A 123 -20.00 -22.49 0.88
CA PRO A 123 -21.31 -22.35 1.51
C PRO A 123 -22.27 -23.39 0.93
N GLN A 124 -23.09 -24.01 1.78
CA GLN A 124 -23.98 -25.11 1.38
C GLN A 124 -24.94 -24.74 0.24
N GLY A 125 -25.33 -23.47 0.12
CA GLY A 125 -26.21 -23.00 -0.95
C GLY A 125 -25.55 -22.87 -2.33
N ASN A 126 -24.23 -22.67 -2.38
CA ASN A 126 -23.49 -22.63 -3.65
C ASN A 126 -22.01 -23.03 -3.45
N PRO A 127 -21.72 -24.34 -3.37
CA PRO A 127 -20.37 -24.84 -3.10
C PRO A 127 -19.39 -24.61 -4.26
N GLN A 128 -19.88 -24.34 -5.48
CA GLN A 128 -19.04 -24.11 -6.66
C GLN A 128 -18.58 -22.65 -6.81
N TYR A 129 -19.27 -21.72 -6.14
CA TYR A 129 -19.02 -20.28 -6.27
C TYR A 129 -17.57 -19.89 -5.94
N TYR A 130 -17.04 -20.37 -4.82
CA TYR A 130 -15.68 -20.03 -4.40
C TYR A 130 -14.62 -20.62 -5.33
N GLN A 131 -14.81 -21.86 -5.80
CA GLN A 131 -13.88 -22.48 -6.74
C GLN A 131 -13.82 -21.66 -8.04
N ARG A 132 -14.95 -21.14 -8.51
CA ARG A 132 -15.00 -20.23 -9.67
C ARG A 132 -14.19 -18.95 -9.44
N LEU A 133 -14.40 -18.29 -8.29
CA LEU A 133 -13.65 -17.07 -7.95
C LEU A 133 -12.14 -17.34 -7.92
N MET A 134 -11.72 -18.46 -7.33
CA MET A 134 -10.32 -18.86 -7.28
C MET A 134 -9.77 -19.19 -8.67
N ASP A 135 -10.52 -19.91 -9.51
CA ASP A 135 -10.13 -20.23 -10.88
C ASP A 135 -9.99 -18.97 -11.75
N GLU A 136 -10.79 -17.92 -11.51
CA GLU A 136 -10.69 -16.63 -12.20
C GLU A 136 -9.47 -15.83 -11.74
N ILE A 137 -9.23 -15.75 -10.42
CA ILE A 137 -8.05 -15.08 -9.84
C ILE A 137 -6.75 -15.74 -10.31
N GLU A 138 -6.74 -17.07 -10.40
CA GLU A 138 -5.60 -17.86 -10.89
C GLU A 138 -5.50 -17.88 -12.43
N GLY A 139 -6.45 -17.29 -13.14
CA GLY A 139 -6.45 -17.20 -14.60
C GLY A 139 -6.77 -18.50 -15.34
N LYS A 140 -7.30 -19.52 -14.64
CA LYS A 140 -7.60 -20.85 -15.16
C LYS A 140 -8.89 -20.89 -15.99
N LYS A 141 -9.91 -20.12 -15.61
CA LYS A 141 -11.18 -20.01 -16.36
C LYS A 141 -11.76 -18.61 -16.25
N LYS A 142 -11.94 -17.93 -17.39
CA LYS A 142 -12.74 -16.71 -17.49
C LYS A 142 -14.13 -17.10 -17.94
N GLU A 143 -15.12 -17.04 -17.05
CA GLU A 143 -16.51 -17.08 -17.49
C GLU A 143 -16.88 -15.75 -18.15
N THR A 144 -17.63 -15.79 -19.25
CA THR A 144 -18.13 -14.58 -19.91
C THR A 144 -19.16 -13.91 -19.01
N PHE A 145 -19.20 -12.57 -18.97
CA PHE A 145 -20.07 -11.76 -18.08
C PHE A 145 -21.55 -12.23 -18.02
N TRP A 146 -22.05 -12.78 -19.13
CA TRP A 146 -23.39 -13.35 -19.26
C TRP A 146 -23.61 -14.65 -18.46
N SER A 147 -22.59 -15.52 -18.39
CA SER A 147 -22.58 -16.75 -17.58
C SER A 147 -22.60 -16.44 -16.09
N ALA A 148 -21.82 -15.44 -15.66
CA ALA A 148 -21.79 -14.99 -14.28
C ALA A 148 -23.15 -14.46 -13.82
N MET A 149 -23.82 -13.62 -14.64
CA MET A 149 -25.17 -13.13 -14.33
C MET A 149 -26.21 -14.26 -14.26
N ARG A 150 -26.17 -15.21 -15.20
CA ARG A 150 -27.09 -16.36 -15.18
C ARG A 150 -26.92 -17.17 -13.90
N THR A 151 -25.67 -17.40 -13.48
CA THR A 151 -25.38 -18.17 -12.27
C THR A 151 -25.88 -17.49 -11.00
N VAL A 152 -25.73 -16.18 -10.87
CA VAL A 152 -26.20 -15.43 -9.68
C VAL A 152 -27.73 -15.49 -9.55
N VAL A 153 -28.45 -15.43 -10.68
CA VAL A 153 -29.92 -15.46 -10.70
C VAL A 153 -30.47 -16.88 -10.52
N LEU A 154 -29.80 -17.91 -11.03
CA LEU A 154 -30.28 -19.30 -11.03
C LEU A 154 -29.69 -20.18 -9.93
N GLY A 155 -28.67 -19.73 -9.20
CA GLY A 155 -28.04 -20.48 -8.11
C GLY A 155 -27.29 -21.76 -8.56
N LYS A 156 -27.01 -21.90 -9.86
CA LYS A 156 -26.25 -23.00 -10.47
C LYS A 156 -25.19 -22.41 -11.39
#